data_AF-A0A424HH78-F1
#
_entry.id   AF-A0A424HH78-F1
#
_cell.length_a   1.000
_cell.length_b   1.000
_cell.length_c   1.000
_cell.angle_alpha   90.00
_cell.angle_beta   90.00
_cell.angle_gamma   90.00
#
_symmetry.space_group_name_H-M   'P 1'
#
loop_
_entity.id
_entity.type
_entity.pdbx_description
1 polymer ?
#
loop_
_entity_poly.entity_id
_entity_poly.type
_entity_poly.pdbx_seq_one_letter_code
_entity_poly.pdbx_strand_id
1 'polypeptide(L)'
;MPEALVFNLNFLHPLLMWALLAGSGYALYLGIKAKKTRTASAEERKELIKGKFAQRHYLIGSGVLAVMVLGTLGGMAVTYLNNGKLFVGAHLLAGLGMTGLIALAASLSPLMQRGNLIARKAHVGLNMLVMTLFLWQAVSGMQIVNKIWTSR
;
A
#
# COMPACT_ATOMS: atom_id res chain seq x y z
N MET A 1 -10.25 -11.85 26.82
CA MET A 1 -10.91 -10.69 26.17
C MET A 1 -12.36 -11.06 25.89
N PRO A 2 -13.32 -10.12 25.89
CA PRO A 2 -14.70 -10.40 25.53
C PRO A 2 -14.78 -11.01 24.11
N GLU A 3 -15.59 -12.05 23.92
CA GLU A 3 -15.70 -12.78 22.65
C GLU A 3 -16.14 -11.87 21.48
N ALA A 4 -17.04 -10.92 21.75
CA ALA A 4 -17.46 -9.91 20.79
C ALA A 4 -16.29 -9.00 20.34
N LEU A 5 -15.37 -8.66 21.24
CA LEU A 5 -14.19 -7.85 20.91
C LEU A 5 -13.25 -8.63 19.98
N VAL A 6 -12.97 -9.89 20.30
CA VAL A 6 -12.14 -10.80 19.50
C VAL A 6 -12.68 -10.95 18.08
N PHE A 7 -14.00 -11.13 17.96
CA PHE A 7 -14.68 -11.23 16.66
C PHE A 7 -14.56 -9.93 15.85
N ASN A 8 -14.87 -8.78 16.46
CA ASN A 8 -14.87 -7.49 15.77
C ASN A 8 -13.48 -7.06 15.27
N LEU A 9 -12.40 -7.49 15.95
CA LEU A 9 -11.02 -7.20 15.52
C LEU A 9 -10.68 -7.80 14.14
N ASN A 10 -11.36 -8.88 13.71
CA ASN A 10 -11.13 -9.47 12.39
C ASN A 10 -11.51 -8.54 11.23
N PHE A 11 -12.35 -7.53 11.46
CA PHE A 11 -12.84 -6.60 10.43
C PHE A 11 -12.02 -5.30 10.34
N LEU A 12 -11.22 -4.99 11.36
CA LEU A 12 -10.41 -3.78 11.37
C LEU A 12 -9.35 -3.79 10.27
N HIS A 13 -8.66 -4.91 10.09
CA HIS A 13 -7.63 -5.05 9.05
C HIS A 13 -8.22 -4.90 7.63
N PRO A 14 -9.29 -5.62 7.24
CA PRO A 14 -9.95 -5.41 5.94
C PRO A 14 -10.37 -3.97 5.67
N LEU A 15 -10.97 -3.28 6.65
CA LEU A 15 -11.36 -1.87 6.51
C LEU A 15 -10.16 -0.97 6.29
N LEU A 16 -9.08 -1.17 7.07
CA LEU A 16 -7.83 -0.45 6.90
C LEU A 16 -7.23 -0.69 5.50
N MET A 17 -7.27 -1.92 5.01
CA MET A 17 -6.72 -2.29 3.70
C MET A 17 -7.48 -1.60 2.55
N TRP A 18 -8.80 -1.45 2.64
CA TRP A 18 -9.56 -0.68 1.65
C TRP A 18 -9.21 0.81 1.65
N ALA A 19 -9.09 1.42 2.82
CA ALA A 19 -8.63 2.81 2.94
C ALA A 19 -7.21 2.99 2.37
N LEU A 20 -6.32 2.03 2.68
CA LEU A 20 -4.96 2.01 2.18
C LEU A 20 -4.90 1.82 0.66
N LEU A 21 -5.76 0.99 0.07
CA LEU A 21 -5.86 0.81 -1.38
C LEU A 21 -6.30 2.10 -2.08
N ALA A 22 -7.29 2.81 -1.53
CA ALA A 22 -7.70 4.12 -2.03
C ALA A 22 -6.56 5.16 -1.94
N GLY A 23 -5.86 5.21 -0.80
CA GLY A 23 -4.68 6.06 -0.60
C GLY A 23 -3.54 5.74 -1.57
N SER A 24 -3.34 4.45 -1.88
CA SER A 24 -2.34 3.98 -2.85
C SER A 24 -2.71 4.38 -4.28
N GLY A 25 -3.99 4.26 -4.65
CA GLY A 25 -4.51 4.79 -5.92
C GLY A 25 -4.30 6.30 -6.06
N TYR A 26 -4.51 7.05 -4.98
CA TYR A 26 -4.24 8.49 -4.97
C TYR A 26 -2.74 8.81 -5.08
N ALA A 27 -1.88 8.05 -4.39
CA ALA A 27 -0.43 8.17 -4.53
C ALA A 27 0.02 7.92 -5.98
N LEU A 28 -0.52 6.89 -6.64
CA LEU A 28 -0.27 6.58 -8.05
C LEU A 28 -0.66 7.76 -8.95
N TYR A 29 -1.85 8.32 -8.76
CA TYR A 29 -2.30 9.51 -9.49
C TYR A 29 -1.31 10.69 -9.34
N LEU A 30 -0.87 10.97 -8.12
CA LEU A 30 0.11 12.03 -7.85
C LEU A 30 1.46 11.73 -8.52
N GLY A 31 1.89 10.47 -8.53
CA GLY A 31 3.11 10.02 -9.21
C GLY A 31 3.05 10.24 -10.72
N ILE A 32 1.91 9.95 -11.35
CA ILE A 32 1.66 10.21 -12.78
C ILE A 32 1.73 11.72 -13.06
N LYS A 33 1.07 12.55 -12.26
CA LYS A 33 1.13 14.02 -12.41
C LYS A 33 2.54 14.58 -12.18
N ALA A 34 3.29 14.01 -11.23
CA ALA A 34 4.68 14.37 -10.98
C ALA A 34 5.61 13.98 -12.15
N LYS A 35 5.37 12.84 -12.82
CA LYS A 35 6.03 12.50 -14.08
C LYS A 35 5.67 13.50 -15.17
N LYS A 36 4.38 13.79 -15.35
CA LYS A 36 3.90 14.73 -16.36
C LYS A 36 4.54 16.12 -16.21
N THR A 37 4.64 16.63 -14.98
CA THR A 37 5.27 17.94 -14.69
C THR A 37 6.71 18.02 -15.23
N ARG A 38 7.46 16.90 -15.22
CA ARG A 38 8.85 16.85 -15.69
C ARG A 38 8.98 16.69 -17.20
N THR A 39 7.95 16.16 -17.86
CA THR A 39 7.97 15.84 -19.31
C THR A 39 7.08 16.76 -20.16
N ALA A 40 6.29 17.62 -19.53
CA ALA A 40 5.41 18.59 -20.20
C ALA A 40 6.19 19.75 -20.84
N SER A 41 5.55 20.43 -21.79
CA SER A 41 6.02 21.69 -22.39
C SER A 41 6.17 22.80 -21.36
N ALA A 42 6.81 23.92 -21.72
CA ALA A 42 7.06 25.02 -20.80
C ALA A 42 5.74 25.62 -20.26
N GLU A 43 4.76 25.82 -21.13
CA GLU A 43 3.45 26.41 -20.83
C GLU A 43 2.66 25.49 -19.89
N GLU A 44 2.55 24.20 -20.23
CA GLU A 44 1.82 23.23 -19.41
C GLU A 44 2.52 23.00 -18.06
N ARG A 45 3.85 23.02 -18.03
CA ARG A 45 4.64 22.88 -16.80
C ARG A 45 4.36 24.01 -15.81
N LYS A 46 4.17 25.26 -16.28
CA LYS A 46 3.88 26.41 -15.40
C LYS A 46 2.62 26.17 -14.56
N GLU A 47 1.58 25.59 -15.15
CA GLU A 47 0.36 25.24 -14.43
C GLU A 47 0.55 24.02 -13.51
N LEU A 48 1.23 22.97 -14.00
CA LEU A 48 1.43 21.74 -13.23
C LEU A 48 2.27 21.93 -11.96
N ILE A 49 3.26 22.84 -11.98
CA ILE A 49 4.12 23.11 -10.81
C ILE A 49 3.30 23.62 -9.61
N LYS A 50 2.23 24.40 -9.85
CA LYS A 50 1.35 24.92 -8.78
C LYS A 50 0.73 23.80 -7.96
N GLY A 51 0.49 22.63 -8.57
CA GLY A 51 -0.12 21.47 -7.92
C GLY A 51 0.80 20.73 -6.92
N LYS A 52 2.11 21.03 -6.90
CA LYS A 52 3.12 20.42 -6.00
C LYS A 52 3.04 18.88 -5.95
N PHE A 53 2.76 18.24 -7.09
CA PHE A 53 2.43 16.82 -7.15
C PHE A 53 3.54 15.90 -6.62
N ALA A 54 4.81 16.24 -6.83
CA ALA A 54 5.93 15.45 -6.33
C ALA A 54 6.02 15.47 -4.79
N GLN A 55 5.81 16.63 -4.16
CA GLN A 55 5.80 16.77 -2.70
C GLN A 55 4.62 16.02 -2.07
N ARG A 56 3.42 16.16 -2.66
CA ARG A 56 2.23 15.44 -2.22
C ARG A 56 2.39 13.93 -2.39
N HIS A 57 2.95 13.47 -3.52
CA HIS A 57 3.24 12.06 -3.76
C HIS A 57 4.19 11.51 -2.69
N TYR A 58 5.23 12.26 -2.33
CA TYR A 58 6.14 11.86 -1.26
C TYR A 58 5.40 11.73 0.08
N LEU A 59 4.64 12.74 0.51
CA LEU A 59 3.90 12.70 1.78
C LEU A 59 2.88 11.57 1.85
N ILE A 60 2.02 11.45 0.83
CA ILE A 60 1.00 10.39 0.77
C ILE A 60 1.68 9.02 0.67
N GLY A 61 2.73 8.88 -0.14
CA GLY A 61 3.48 7.63 -0.28
C GLY A 61 4.15 7.19 1.03
N SER A 62 4.72 8.13 1.80
CA SER A 62 5.24 7.85 3.15
C SER A 62 4.14 7.39 4.11
N GLY A 63 2.95 7.99 4.04
CA GLY A 63 1.78 7.55 4.80
C GLY A 63 1.34 6.14 4.42
N VAL A 64 1.24 5.85 3.12
CA VAL A 64 0.91 4.51 2.60
C VAL A 64 1.93 3.47 3.10
N LEU A 65 3.24 3.76 3.04
CA LEU A 65 4.27 2.88 3.58
C LEU A 65 4.03 2.58 5.07
N ALA A 66 3.86 3.62 5.90
CA ALA A 66 3.68 3.47 7.34
C ALA A 66 2.43 2.64 7.66
N VAL A 67 1.30 2.96 7.01
CA VAL A 67 0.04 2.25 7.23
C VAL A 67 0.09 0.81 6.72
N MET A 68 0.77 0.54 5.60
CA MET A 68 0.95 -0.82 5.09
C MET A 68 1.76 -1.67 6.09
N VAL A 69 2.90 -1.16 6.57
CA VAL A 69 3.73 -1.86 7.56
C VAL A 69 2.95 -2.15 8.83
N LEU A 70 2.31 -1.14 9.42
CA LEU A 70 1.54 -1.29 10.65
C LEU A 70 0.31 -2.18 10.45
N GLY A 71 -0.36 -2.08 9.30
CA GLY A 71 -1.51 -2.91 8.94
C GLY A 71 -1.14 -4.39 8.79
N THR A 72 0.02 -4.69 8.20
CA THR A 72 0.57 -6.06 8.11
C THR A 72 0.89 -6.61 9.49
N LEU A 73 1.62 -5.85 10.32
CA LEU A 73 1.96 -6.27 11.69
C LEU A 73 0.70 -6.47 12.55
N GLY A 74 -0.25 -5.53 12.48
CA GLY A 74 -1.51 -5.59 13.20
C GLY A 74 -2.39 -6.77 12.77
N GLY A 75 -2.49 -7.04 11.47
CA GLY A 75 -3.24 -8.20 10.95
C GLY A 75 -2.66 -9.53 11.44
N MET A 76 -1.33 -9.65 11.43
CA MET A 76 -0.65 -10.81 12.01
C MET A 76 -0.88 -10.93 13.52
N ALA A 77 -0.77 -9.83 14.26
CA ALA A 77 -0.98 -9.80 15.71
C ALA A 77 -2.41 -10.25 16.08
N VAL A 78 -3.43 -9.70 15.42
CA VAL A 78 -4.83 -10.11 15.63
C VAL A 78 -5.02 -11.59 15.29
N THR A 79 -4.46 -12.07 14.18
CA THR A 79 -4.53 -13.48 13.81
C THR A 79 -3.93 -14.38 14.90
N TYR A 80 -2.75 -14.03 15.41
CA TYR A 80 -2.07 -14.79 16.43
C TYR A 80 -2.83 -14.77 17.76
N LEU A 81 -3.31 -13.60 18.21
CA LEU A 81 -4.09 -13.46 19.44
C LEU A 81 -5.40 -14.25 19.38
N ASN A 82 -6.04 -14.32 18.21
CA ASN A 82 -7.31 -15.00 18.04
C ASN A 82 -7.17 -16.53 17.89
N ASN A 83 -6.02 -17.04 17.41
CA ASN A 83 -5.88 -18.44 17.00
C ASN A 83 -4.70 -19.18 17.65
N GLY A 84 -3.84 -18.49 18.41
CA GLY A 84 -2.60 -19.04 18.97
C GLY A 84 -1.51 -19.36 17.93
N LYS A 85 -1.75 -19.08 16.64
CA LYS A 85 -0.83 -19.30 15.54
C LYS A 85 -1.12 -18.38 14.36
N LEU A 86 -0.15 -18.25 13.45
CA LEU A 86 -0.36 -17.63 12.15
C LEU A 86 -0.72 -18.70 11.11
N PHE A 87 -1.63 -18.36 10.20
CA PHE A 87 -1.93 -19.20 9.05
C PHE A 87 -1.04 -18.78 7.87
N VAL A 88 -0.06 -19.63 7.53
CA VAL A 88 0.86 -19.39 6.41
C VAL A 88 0.18 -19.76 5.10
N GLY A 89 -0.60 -18.83 4.56
CA GLY A 89 -1.28 -18.95 3.27
C GLY A 89 -0.85 -17.90 2.26
N ALA A 90 -1.35 -18.01 1.03
CA ALA A 90 -1.03 -17.09 -0.07
C ALA A 90 -1.29 -15.62 0.28
N HIS A 91 -2.36 -15.32 1.03
CA HIS A 91 -2.68 -13.96 1.47
C HIS A 91 -1.58 -13.38 2.38
N LEU A 92 -1.19 -14.11 3.44
CA LEU A 92 -0.13 -13.67 4.35
C LEU A 92 1.20 -13.46 3.61
N LEU A 93 1.62 -14.43 2.80
CA LEU A 93 2.90 -14.36 2.08
C LEU A 93 2.92 -13.20 1.06
N ALA A 94 1.83 -12.98 0.34
CA ALA A 94 1.71 -11.85 -0.59
C ALA A 94 1.74 -10.50 0.15
N GLY A 95 1.02 -10.37 1.27
CA GLY A 95 1.05 -9.15 2.11
C GLY A 95 2.43 -8.83 2.67
N LEU A 96 3.17 -9.85 3.13
CA LEU A 96 4.57 -9.70 3.55
C LEU A 96 5.47 -9.28 2.39
N GLY A 97 5.32 -9.91 1.22
CA GLY A 97 6.04 -9.54 0.01
C GLY A 97 5.78 -8.09 -0.41
N MET A 98 4.51 -7.66 -0.41
CA MET A 98 4.13 -6.27 -0.69
C MET A 98 4.78 -5.29 0.29
N THR A 99 4.81 -5.63 1.58
CA THR A 99 5.45 -4.80 2.63
C THR A 99 6.95 -4.62 2.35
N GLY A 100 7.64 -5.69 1.93
CA GLY A 100 9.04 -5.61 1.50
C GLY A 100 9.22 -4.78 0.24
N LEU A 101 8.39 -5.02 -0.78
CA LEU A 101 8.45 -4.31 -2.07
C LEU A 101 8.24 -2.80 -1.91
N ILE A 102 7.26 -2.36 -1.10
CA ILE A 102 7.02 -0.93 -0.89
C ILE A 102 8.14 -0.26 -0.11
N ALA A 103 8.74 -0.96 0.86
CA ALA A 103 9.90 -0.46 1.60
C ALA A 103 11.12 -0.27 0.69
N LEU A 104 11.39 -1.27 -0.18
CA LEU A 104 12.42 -1.16 -1.21
C LEU A 104 12.13 -0.03 -2.21
N ALA A 105 10.87 0.12 -2.63
CA ALA A 105 10.51 1.20 -3.53
C ALA A 105 10.72 2.58 -2.89
N ALA A 106 10.32 2.74 -1.62
CA ALA A 106 10.48 3.99 -0.89
C ALA A 106 11.95 4.35 -0.66
N SER A 107 12.82 3.37 -0.39
CA SER A 107 14.25 3.58 -0.16
C SER A 107 15.00 4.12 -1.39
N LEU A 108 14.43 3.99 -2.60
CA LEU A 108 14.98 4.57 -3.82
C LEU A 108 14.81 6.10 -3.91
N SER A 109 14.00 6.71 -3.04
CA SER A 109 13.67 8.14 -3.08
C SER A 109 14.89 9.07 -3.13
N PRO A 110 15.96 8.89 -2.32
CA PRO A 110 17.14 9.75 -2.38
C PRO A 110 17.89 9.67 -3.72
N LEU A 111 17.91 8.50 -4.37
CA LEU A 111 18.52 8.33 -5.69
C LEU A 111 17.67 9.02 -6.77
N MET A 112 16.35 8.89 -6.69
CA MET A 112 15.43 9.54 -7.61
C MET A 112 15.49 11.07 -7.50
N GLN A 113 15.58 11.61 -6.29
CA GLN A 113 15.72 13.04 -6.03
C GLN A 113 17.01 13.61 -6.66
N ARG A 114 18.09 12.81 -6.68
CA ARG A 114 19.34 13.11 -7.42
C ARG A 114 19.27 12.88 -8.93
N GLY A 115 18.08 12.62 -9.48
CA GLY A 115 17.87 12.48 -10.92
C GLY A 115 18.11 11.07 -11.50
N ASN A 116 18.46 10.07 -10.68
CA ASN A 116 18.75 8.72 -11.18
C ASN A 116 17.52 8.09 -11.87
N LEU A 117 17.63 7.83 -13.18
CA LEU A 117 16.53 7.31 -13.99
C LEU A 117 16.26 5.81 -13.77
N ILE A 118 17.31 5.02 -13.47
CA ILE A 118 17.17 3.60 -13.16
C ILE A 118 16.38 3.43 -11.87
N ALA A 119 16.72 4.20 -10.83
CA ALA A 119 15.98 4.22 -9.56
C ALA A 119 14.51 4.60 -9.76
N ARG A 120 14.21 5.55 -10.67
CA ARG A 120 12.82 5.91 -11.00
C ARG A 120 12.07 4.78 -11.68
N LYS A 121 12.69 4.09 -12.65
CA LYS A 121 12.07 2.94 -13.32
C LYS A 121 11.83 1.79 -12.35
N ALA A 122 12.82 1.48 -11.50
CA ALA A 122 12.71 0.46 -10.47
C ALA A 122 11.60 0.80 -9.46
N HIS A 123 11.55 2.03 -8.94
CA HIS A 123 10.50 2.48 -8.04
C HIS A 123 9.09 2.31 -8.66
N VAL A 124 8.92 2.72 -9.92
CA VAL A 124 7.64 2.54 -10.63
C VAL A 124 7.31 1.06 -10.80
N GLY A 125 8.26 0.24 -11.26
CA GLY A 125 8.05 -1.20 -11.44
C GLY A 125 7.65 -1.92 -10.15
N LEU A 126 8.37 -1.65 -9.06
CA LEU A 126 8.06 -2.20 -7.73
C LEU A 126 6.67 -1.79 -7.26
N ASN A 127 6.29 -0.52 -7.41
CA ASN A 127 4.96 -0.06 -7.00
C ASN A 127 3.84 -0.59 -7.89
N MET A 128 4.07 -0.77 -9.20
CA MET A 128 3.08 -1.41 -10.07
C MET A 128 2.87 -2.89 -9.68
N LEU A 129 3.93 -3.60 -9.29
CA LEU A 129 3.80 -4.94 -8.74
C LEU A 129 3.03 -4.94 -7.41
N VAL A 130 3.33 -4.00 -6.50
CA VAL A 130 2.56 -3.83 -5.26
C VAL A 130 1.09 -3.58 -5.56
N MET A 131 0.75 -2.67 -6.47
CA MET A 131 -0.65 -2.38 -6.82
C MET A 131 -1.38 -3.60 -7.38
N THR A 132 -0.74 -4.37 -8.26
CA THR A 132 -1.33 -5.60 -8.81
C THR A 132 -1.57 -6.64 -7.72
N LEU A 133 -0.58 -6.88 -6.86
CA LEU A 133 -0.73 -7.78 -5.72
C LEU A 133 -1.81 -7.28 -4.77
N PHE A 134 -1.89 -5.97 -4.52
CA PHE A 134 -2.87 -5.39 -3.61
C PHE A 134 -4.31 -5.58 -4.11
N LEU A 135 -4.55 -5.36 -5.41
CA LEU A 135 -5.87 -5.62 -6.01
C LEU A 135 -6.27 -7.10 -5.86
N TRP A 136 -5.33 -8.03 -6.05
CA TRP A 136 -5.57 -9.45 -5.81
C TRP A 136 -5.79 -9.77 -4.31
N GLN A 137 -5.05 -9.11 -3.43
CA GLN A 137 -5.22 -9.22 -1.98
C GLN A 137 -6.58 -8.69 -1.52
N ALA A 138 -7.13 -7.66 -2.14
CA ALA A 138 -8.49 -7.19 -1.85
C ALA A 138 -9.53 -8.28 -2.10
N VAL A 139 -9.40 -9.04 -3.20
CA VAL A 139 -10.30 -10.17 -3.49
C VAL A 139 -10.10 -11.32 -2.51
N SER A 140 -8.85 -11.79 -2.33
CA SER A 140 -8.56 -12.92 -1.45
C SER A 140 -8.85 -12.61 0.02
N GLY A 141 -8.65 -11.37 0.46
CA GLY A 141 -8.99 -10.91 1.81
C GLY A 141 -10.48 -10.96 2.08
N MET A 142 -11.31 -10.51 1.12
CA MET A 142 -12.78 -10.61 1.25
C MET A 142 -13.27 -12.06 1.27
N GLN A 143 -12.59 -12.99 0.58
CA GLN A 143 -12.90 -14.43 0.71
C GLN A 143 -12.63 -14.95 2.13
N ILE A 144 -11.57 -14.47 2.80
CA ILE A 144 -11.28 -14.81 4.20
C ILE A 144 -12.36 -14.22 5.12
N VAL A 145 -12.72 -12.94 4.94
CA VAL A 145 -13.80 -12.30 5.71
C VAL A 145 -15.11 -13.08 5.56
N ASN A 146 -15.46 -13.48 4.34
CA ASN A 146 -16.66 -14.28 4.10
C ASN A 146 -16.63 -15.62 4.84
N LYS A 147 -15.49 -16.33 4.82
CA LYS A 147 -15.33 -17.58 5.58
C LYS A 147 -15.55 -17.37 7.07
N ILE A 148 -14.95 -16.32 7.66
CA ILE A 148 -15.14 -15.97 9.08
C ILE A 148 -16.61 -15.70 9.38
N TRP A 149 -17.31 -14.99 8.49
CA TRP A 149 -18.73 -14.67 8.66
C TRP A 149 -19.64 -15.91 8.58
N THR A 150 -19.39 -16.80 7.62
CA THR A 150 -20.21 -17.99 7.39
C THR A 150 -19.91 -19.15 8.34
N SER A 151 -18.74 -19.16 8.98
CA SER A 151 -18.34 -20.16 9.97
C SER A 151 -18.69 -19.76 11.41
N ARG A 152 -19.47 -18.70 11.56
CA ARG A 152 -19.95 -18.20 12.85
C ARG A 152 -21.16 -18.99 13.35
#